data_AF-A0A2P2KLC7-F1
#
_entry.id   AF-A0A2P2KLC7-F1
#
_cell.length_a   1.000
_cell.length_b   1.000
_cell.length_c   1.000
_cell.angle_alpha   90.00
_cell.angle_beta   90.00
_cell.angle_gamma   90.00
#
_symmetry.space_group_name_H-M   'P 1'
#
loop_
_entity.id
_entity.type
_entity.pdbx_description
1 polymer ?
#
loop_
_entity_poly.entity_id
_entity_poly.type
_entity_poly.pdbx_seq_one_letter_code
_entity_poly.pdbx_strand_id
1 'polypeptide(L)'
;MGIYPVNHLFSRSLKFPARSDDVLKQYKAFPHLANHNTHTFSVEGSRARRIYLELSLGDLEEVWVTVLNITGPLSNWSFADNVLPAPERYNGGPPSYICRLSGTSPENWTFWLEASGSDDLWVELTVIDQVLVDEAKHLKGLFPDWVDVTAYSNFRSSYIF
;
A
#
# COMPACT_ATOMS: atom_id res chain seq x y z
N MET A 1 0.44 -16.03 -3.94
CA MET A 1 0.78 -14.60 -4.10
C MET A 1 1.12 -14.12 -2.70
N GLY A 2 2.36 -13.68 -2.46
CA GLY A 2 2.83 -13.29 -1.13
C GLY A 2 2.20 -11.99 -0.70
N ILE A 3 0.89 -12.02 -0.45
CA ILE A 3 0.09 -10.88 -0.01
C ILE A 3 0.46 -10.71 1.45
N TYR A 4 1.08 -9.60 1.84
CA TYR A 4 1.03 -9.19 3.24
C TYR A 4 -0.44 -8.89 3.53
N PRO A 5 -1.18 -9.75 4.25
CA PRO A 5 -2.59 -9.51 4.38
C PRO A 5 -2.68 -8.42 5.42
N VAL A 6 -3.25 -7.27 5.09
CA VAL A 6 -3.76 -6.33 6.10
C VAL A 6 -4.63 -7.08 7.12
N ASN A 7 -5.24 -8.19 6.72
CA ASN A 7 -5.89 -9.17 7.59
C ASN A 7 -5.00 -9.78 8.70
N HIS A 8 -3.69 -9.52 8.72
CA HIS A 8 -2.74 -9.90 9.77
C HIS A 8 -2.34 -8.71 10.64
N LEU A 9 -2.63 -7.46 10.23
CA LEU A 9 -2.46 -6.28 11.08
C LEU A 9 -3.48 -6.26 12.23
N PHE A 10 -4.64 -6.88 12.01
CA PHE A 10 -5.71 -6.94 13.00
C PHE A 10 -6.03 -8.38 13.36
N SER A 11 -6.22 -8.63 14.66
CA SER A 11 -6.71 -9.91 15.18
C SER A 11 -8.02 -10.31 14.47
N ARG A 12 -8.12 -11.58 14.07
CA ARG A 12 -9.26 -12.10 13.29
C ARG A 12 -10.38 -12.65 14.16
N SER A 13 -10.53 -12.21 15.41
CA SER A 13 -11.57 -12.74 16.30
C SER A 13 -12.98 -12.53 15.72
N LEU A 14 -13.32 -11.31 15.30
CA LEU A 14 -14.59 -10.98 14.63
C LEU A 14 -14.40 -9.86 13.61
N LYS A 15 -15.10 -9.92 12.46
CA LYS A 15 -15.09 -8.87 11.42
C LYS A 15 -16.50 -8.58 10.94
N PHE A 16 -16.85 -7.30 10.92
CA PHE A 16 -18.17 -6.82 10.51
C PHE A 16 -18.01 -5.85 9.35
N PRO A 17 -18.37 -6.23 8.12
CA PRO A 17 -18.27 -5.34 6.97
C PRO A 17 -19.35 -4.24 7.06
N ALA A 18 -18.93 -2.99 6.87
CA ALA A 18 -19.84 -1.86 6.64
C ALA A 18 -20.08 -1.66 5.13
N ARG A 19 -21.15 -0.94 4.77
CA ARG A 19 -21.38 -0.54 3.38
C ARG A 19 -20.32 0.45 2.91
N SER A 20 -19.81 0.26 1.70
CA SER A 20 -18.76 1.10 1.12
C SER A 20 -19.25 2.42 0.53
N ASP A 21 -20.57 2.57 0.33
CA ASP A 21 -21.15 3.71 -0.39
C ASP A 21 -20.84 5.05 0.30
N ASP A 22 -20.72 5.06 1.62
CA ASP A 22 -20.41 6.27 2.38
C ASP A 22 -18.94 6.67 2.26
N VAL A 23 -18.03 5.71 2.03
CA VAL A 23 -16.61 6.00 1.75
C VAL A 23 -16.47 6.76 0.42
N LEU A 24 -17.30 6.42 -0.57
CA LEU A 24 -17.34 7.13 -1.86
C LEU A 24 -17.91 8.55 -1.74
N LYS A 25 -18.69 8.84 -0.69
CA LYS A 25 -19.18 10.19 -0.39
C LYS A 25 -18.17 11.00 0.41
N GLN A 26 -17.37 10.34 1.26
CA GLN A 26 -16.37 10.97 2.10
C GLN A 26 -15.20 11.51 1.28
N TYR A 27 -14.66 10.71 0.35
CA TYR A 27 -13.43 11.05 -0.37
C TYR A 27 -13.67 11.25 -1.87
N LYS A 28 -13.02 12.25 -2.46
CA LYS A 28 -13.09 12.50 -3.92
C LYS A 28 -11.91 11.86 -4.64
N ALA A 29 -10.73 11.86 -4.03
CA ALA A 29 -9.52 11.23 -4.53
C ALA A 29 -9.10 10.06 -3.64
N PHE A 30 -8.79 8.92 -4.27
CA PHE A 30 -8.29 7.73 -3.59
C PHE A 30 -6.78 7.56 -3.75
N PRO A 31 -6.13 6.81 -2.84
CA PRO A 31 -4.72 6.51 -2.96
C PRO A 31 -4.38 5.80 -4.26
N HIS A 32 -3.31 6.24 -4.89
CA HIS A 32 -2.83 5.63 -6.13
C HIS A 32 -1.33 5.81 -6.33
N LEU A 33 -0.78 4.94 -7.16
CA LEU A 33 0.57 5.08 -7.71
C LEU A 33 0.50 5.57 -9.15
N ALA A 34 1.41 6.47 -9.50
CA ALA A 34 1.61 6.98 -10.85
C ALA A 34 3.12 6.99 -11.20
N ASN A 35 3.44 6.98 -12.49
CA ASN A 35 4.82 7.15 -12.94
C ASN A 35 5.23 8.62 -12.80
N HIS A 36 6.31 8.86 -12.06
CA HIS A 36 6.90 10.17 -11.86
C HIS A 36 8.00 10.40 -12.91
N ASN A 37 7.64 11.01 -14.04
CA ASN A 37 8.50 11.23 -15.21
C ASN A 37 8.82 9.96 -16.04
N THR A 38 8.75 10.10 -17.37
CA THR A 38 8.84 9.01 -18.36
C THR A 38 10.25 8.46 -18.63
N HIS A 39 11.25 8.78 -17.81
CA HIS A 39 12.64 8.41 -18.12
C HIS A 39 13.06 7.15 -17.36
N THR A 40 12.81 6.00 -17.97
CA THR A 40 13.44 4.74 -17.58
C THR A 40 14.90 4.76 -18.05
N PHE A 41 15.82 5.17 -17.19
CA PHE A 41 17.24 5.07 -17.52
C PHE A 41 17.70 3.64 -17.24
N SER A 42 18.23 2.97 -18.27
CA SER A 42 19.23 1.92 -18.03
C SER A 42 20.48 2.62 -17.53
N VAL A 43 20.97 2.28 -16.34
CA VAL A 43 22.29 2.76 -15.91
C VAL A 43 23.29 2.29 -16.96
N GLU A 44 24.08 3.18 -17.56
CA GLU A 44 25.00 2.83 -18.67
C GLU A 44 25.82 1.58 -18.35
N GLY A 45 25.66 0.51 -19.15
CA GLY A 45 26.31 -0.79 -18.96
C GLY A 45 25.57 -1.78 -18.05
N SER A 46 24.46 -1.41 -17.42
CA SER A 46 23.64 -2.26 -16.56
C SER A 46 22.36 -2.74 -17.25
N ARG A 47 21.95 -3.99 -16.96
CA ARG A 47 20.61 -4.51 -17.30
C ARG A 47 19.51 -3.98 -16.38
N ALA A 48 19.84 -3.18 -15.38
CA ALA A 48 18.88 -2.67 -14.42
C ALA A 48 18.11 -1.47 -14.97
N ARG A 49 16.78 -1.47 -14.76
CA ARG A 49 15.87 -0.37 -15.13
C ARG A 49 15.35 0.30 -13.87
N ARG A 50 15.38 1.63 -13.83
CA ARG A 50 14.83 2.41 -12.73
C ARG A 50 13.47 2.97 -13.09
N ILE A 51 12.49 2.75 -12.22
CA ILE A 51 11.09 3.16 -12.35
C ILE A 51 10.84 4.23 -11.28
N TYR A 52 10.55 5.44 -11.72
CA TYR A 52 10.25 6.56 -10.82
C TYR A 52 8.74 6.62 -10.60
N LEU A 53 8.34 6.63 -9.34
CA LEU A 53 6.96 6.53 -8.91
C LEU A 53 6.60 7.67 -7.98
N GLU A 54 5.33 8.06 -8.07
CA GLU A 54 4.68 9.00 -7.17
C GLU A 54 3.50 8.28 -6.50
N LEU A 55 3.47 8.31 -5.17
CA LEU A 55 2.38 7.83 -4.36
C LEU A 55 1.60 9.02 -3.83
N SER A 56 0.34 9.11 -4.24
CA SER A 56 -0.63 10.03 -3.65
C SER A 56 -1.52 9.27 -2.67
N LEU A 57 -1.75 9.84 -1.50
CA LEU A 57 -2.73 9.35 -0.53
C LEU A 57 -4.16 9.80 -0.84
N GLY A 58 -4.36 10.65 -1.85
CA GLY A 58 -5.67 11.24 -2.14
C GLY A 58 -6.15 12.15 -1.00
N ASP A 59 -7.44 12.12 -0.75
CA ASP A 59 -8.10 12.97 0.27
C ASP A 59 -8.24 12.28 1.64
N LEU A 60 -7.49 11.19 1.88
CA LEU A 60 -7.59 10.46 3.14
C LEU A 60 -7.12 11.32 4.32
N GLU A 61 -7.80 11.19 5.46
CA GLU A 61 -7.63 12.10 6.60
C GLU A 61 -6.84 11.46 7.75
N GLU A 62 -7.10 10.18 8.07
CA GLU A 62 -6.49 9.47 9.20
C GLU A 62 -5.77 8.21 8.70
N VAL A 63 -4.78 8.42 7.81
CA VAL A 63 -3.94 7.33 7.29
C VAL A 63 -3.05 6.78 8.41
N TRP A 64 -3.32 5.54 8.79
CA TRP A 64 -2.54 4.83 9.81
C TRP A 64 -1.29 4.19 9.21
N VAL A 65 -1.44 3.45 8.11
CA VAL A 65 -0.32 2.79 7.44
C VAL A 65 -0.57 2.67 5.95
N THR A 66 0.48 2.89 5.17
CA THR A 66 0.55 2.55 3.75
C THR A 66 1.55 1.42 3.55
N VAL A 67 1.16 0.41 2.79
CA VAL A 67 1.96 -0.78 2.51
C VAL A 67 2.13 -0.91 1.01
N LEU A 68 3.38 -1.04 0.58
CA LEU A 68 3.75 -1.42 -0.78
C LEU A 68 4.29 -2.84 -0.73
N ASN A 69 3.64 -3.74 -1.46
CA ASN A 69 4.11 -5.09 -1.66
C ASN A 69 4.59 -5.24 -3.11
N ILE A 70 5.90 -5.35 -3.28
CA ILE A 70 6.57 -5.33 -4.57
C ILE A 70 7.06 -6.73 -4.89
N THR A 71 6.51 -7.35 -5.92
CA THR A 71 6.84 -8.70 -6.36
C THR A 71 7.51 -8.65 -7.73
N GLY A 72 8.64 -9.34 -7.88
CA GLY A 72 9.39 -9.38 -9.14
C GLY A 72 10.90 -9.22 -8.91
N PRO A 73 11.69 -8.93 -9.96
CA PRO A 73 13.15 -8.87 -9.88
C PRO A 73 13.66 -7.55 -9.26
N LEU A 74 13.08 -7.09 -8.15
CA LEU A 74 13.52 -5.86 -7.46
C LEU A 74 14.96 -6.01 -6.96
N SER A 75 15.85 -5.14 -7.41
CA SER A 75 17.26 -5.12 -7.02
C SER A 75 17.60 -3.99 -6.04
N ASN A 76 16.87 -2.88 -6.09
CA ASN A 76 17.09 -1.75 -5.20
C ASN A 76 15.85 -0.83 -5.12
N TRP A 77 15.80 0.07 -4.14
CA TRP A 77 14.77 1.10 -4.02
C TRP A 77 15.29 2.37 -3.34
N SER A 78 14.51 3.44 -3.39
CA SER A 78 14.85 4.71 -2.72
C SER A 78 14.22 4.91 -1.34
N PHE A 79 13.71 3.83 -0.72
CA PHE A 79 13.04 3.90 0.58
C PHE A 79 14.00 3.72 1.74
N ALA A 80 13.68 4.34 2.88
CA ALA A 80 14.44 4.24 4.13
C ALA A 80 15.93 4.56 3.94
N ASP A 81 16.82 3.60 4.23
CA ASP A 81 18.27 3.65 4.06
C ASP A 81 18.73 3.03 2.72
N ASN A 82 17.81 2.84 1.77
CA ASN A 82 18.01 2.12 0.50
C ASN A 82 18.39 0.65 0.68
N VAL A 83 18.06 0.05 1.83
CA VAL A 83 18.27 -1.38 2.07
C VAL A 83 16.96 -2.13 1.84
N LEU A 84 17.01 -3.16 1.01
CA LEU A 84 15.87 -4.06 0.82
C LEU A 84 15.71 -4.97 2.05
N PRO A 85 14.49 -5.13 2.60
CA PRO A 85 14.23 -6.12 3.63
C PRO A 85 14.42 -7.53 3.08
N ALA A 86 14.49 -8.52 3.98
CA ALA A 86 14.49 -9.92 3.58
C ALA A 86 13.22 -10.22 2.75
N PRO A 87 13.36 -10.78 1.53
CA PRO A 87 12.20 -11.04 0.69
C PRO A 87 11.40 -12.23 1.21
N GLU A 88 10.09 -12.15 1.06
CA GLU A 88 9.18 -13.27 1.27
C GLU A 88 8.96 -14.02 -0.05
N ARG A 89 8.82 -15.35 0.00
CA ARG A 89 8.48 -16.17 -1.16
C ARG A 89 7.30 -17.05 -0.83
N TYR A 90 6.30 -17.05 -1.70
CA TYR A 90 5.14 -17.91 -1.58
C TYR A 90 5.21 -19.03 -2.62
N ASN A 91 5.20 -20.29 -2.18
CA ASN A 91 5.19 -21.49 -3.04
C ASN A 91 6.26 -21.46 -4.15
N GLY A 92 7.46 -20.97 -3.85
CA GLY A 92 8.55 -20.89 -4.84
C GLY A 92 8.39 -19.79 -5.91
N GLY A 93 7.39 -18.91 -5.78
CA GLY A 93 7.20 -17.77 -6.67
C GLY A 93 8.29 -16.68 -6.56
N PRO A 94 8.17 -15.59 -7.34
CA PRO A 94 9.11 -14.47 -7.29
C PRO A 94 9.22 -13.87 -5.88
N PRO A 95 10.37 -13.26 -5.52
CA PRO A 95 10.50 -12.59 -4.24
C PRO A 95 9.54 -11.40 -4.14
N SER A 96 8.97 -11.23 -2.95
CA SER A 96 8.12 -10.10 -2.58
C SER A 96 8.78 -9.29 -1.46
N TYR A 97 8.85 -7.97 -1.64
CA TYR A 97 9.43 -7.03 -0.69
C TYR A 97 8.33 -6.11 -0.15
N ILE A 98 8.27 -5.96 1.17
CA ILE A 98 7.23 -5.18 1.84
C ILE A 98 7.86 -3.89 2.38
N CYS A 99 7.39 -2.75 1.89
CA CYS A 99 7.70 -1.43 2.45
C CYS A 99 6.48 -0.92 3.22
N ARG A 100 6.69 -0.48 4.46
CA ARG A 100 5.66 0.14 5.30
C ARG A 100 6.00 1.61 5.48
N LEU A 101 5.08 2.47 5.09
CA LEU A 101 5.15 3.91 5.25
C LEU A 101 4.15 4.30 6.33
N SER A 102 4.61 5.06 7.32
CA SER A 102 3.79 5.59 8.42
C SER A 102 3.76 7.10 8.35
N GLY A 103 2.61 7.68 8.67
CA GLY A 103 2.41 9.13 8.72
C GLY A 103 1.58 9.66 7.55
N THR A 104 0.90 10.77 7.81
CA THR A 104 0.15 11.53 6.82
C THR A 104 1.07 12.58 6.20
N SER A 105 1.09 12.69 4.87
CA SER A 105 1.80 13.75 4.15
C SER A 105 0.80 14.52 3.30
N PRO A 106 0.75 15.87 3.37
CA PRO A 106 -0.03 16.67 2.43
C PRO A 106 0.59 16.66 1.02
N GLU A 107 1.85 16.23 0.89
CA GLU A 107 2.57 16.11 -0.37
C GLU A 107 2.66 14.66 -0.82
N ASN A 108 2.62 14.44 -2.14
CA ASN A 108 2.83 13.12 -2.73
C ASN A 108 4.26 12.64 -2.49
N TRP A 109 4.43 11.35 -2.21
CA TRP A 109 5.75 10.76 -2.04
C TRP A 109 6.33 10.35 -3.38
N THR A 110 7.51 10.85 -3.70
CA THR A 110 8.26 10.42 -4.88
C THR A 110 9.37 9.45 -4.47
N PHE A 111 9.53 8.37 -5.23
CA PHE A 111 10.53 7.35 -4.98
C PHE A 111 10.89 6.63 -6.27
N TRP A 112 11.89 5.75 -6.23
CA TRP A 112 12.18 4.87 -7.34
C TRP A 112 12.34 3.42 -6.92
N LEU A 113 12.02 2.53 -7.85
CA LEU A 113 12.26 1.09 -7.79
C LEU A 113 13.28 0.73 -8.87
N GLU A 114 14.21 -0.14 -8.56
CA GLU A 114 15.18 -0.65 -9.53
C GLU A 114 14.91 -2.13 -9.75
N ALA A 115 14.65 -2.50 -11.00
CA ALA A 115 14.44 -3.89 -11.40
C ALA A 115 15.70 -4.42 -12.10
N SER A 116 16.12 -5.63 -11.73
CA SER A 116 17.19 -6.37 -12.37
C SER A 116 16.70 -7.01 -13.68
N GLY A 117 16.53 -6.21 -14.72
CA GLY A 117 16.12 -6.66 -16.05
C GLY A 117 14.85 -6.00 -16.58
N SER A 118 14.26 -6.61 -17.61
CA SER A 118 13.06 -6.12 -18.29
C SER A 118 11.76 -6.71 -17.78
N ASP A 119 11.80 -7.71 -16.89
CA ASP A 119 10.57 -8.34 -16.38
C ASP A 119 9.79 -7.36 -15.49
N ASP A 120 8.48 -7.55 -15.44
CA ASP A 120 7.56 -6.67 -14.74
C ASP A 120 7.77 -6.65 -13.22
N LEU A 121 7.61 -5.47 -12.62
CA LEU A 121 7.42 -5.32 -11.18
C LEU A 121 5.93 -5.18 -10.89
N TRP A 122 5.40 -6.09 -10.08
CA TRP A 122 4.03 -6.07 -9.61
C TRP A 122 3.98 -5.38 -8.26
N VAL A 123 3.27 -4.27 -8.17
CA VAL A 123 3.16 -3.48 -6.95
C VAL A 123 1.72 -3.48 -6.48
N GLU A 124 1.49 -4.07 -5.30
CA GLU A 124 0.22 -3.93 -4.61
C GLU A 124 0.32 -2.77 -3.61
N LEU A 125 -0.50 -1.75 -3.80
CA LEU A 125 -0.66 -0.65 -2.86
C LEU A 125 -1.81 -1.00 -1.92
N THR A 126 -1.58 -0.86 -0.61
CA THR A 126 -2.65 -0.91 0.37
C THR A 126 -2.54 0.24 1.36
N VAL A 127 -3.61 0.98 1.57
CA VAL A 127 -3.67 2.10 2.51
C VAL A 127 -4.80 1.88 3.51
N ILE A 128 -4.48 2.06 4.78
CA ILE A 128 -5.43 1.95 5.89
C ILE A 128 -5.73 3.33 6.44
N ASP A 129 -7.01 3.68 6.41
CA ASP A 129 -7.56 4.89 6.97
C ASP A 129 -8.53 4.55 8.11
N GLN A 130 -8.47 5.32 9.19
CA GLN A 130 -9.25 5.05 10.41
C GLN A 130 -10.46 5.96 10.58
N VAL A 131 -10.81 6.78 9.57
CA VAL A 131 -12.03 7.57 9.61
C VAL A 131 -13.24 6.65 9.62
N LEU A 132 -14.14 6.91 10.57
CA LEU A 132 -15.41 6.21 10.68
C LEU A 132 -16.48 6.96 9.86
N VAL A 133 -16.89 6.37 8.75
CA VAL A 133 -18.11 6.77 8.03
C VAL A 133 -19.36 6.33 8.81
N ASP A 134 -20.52 6.89 8.48
CA ASP A 134 -21.75 6.76 9.29
C ASP A 134 -22.14 5.32 9.60
N GLU A 135 -22.09 4.41 8.61
CA GLU A 135 -22.38 3.00 8.84
C GLU A 135 -21.37 2.34 9.81
N ALA A 136 -20.08 2.68 9.71
CA ALA A 136 -19.07 2.18 10.63
C ALA A 136 -19.24 2.74 12.05
N LYS A 137 -19.64 4.01 12.18
CA LYS A 137 -20.04 4.62 13.47
C LYS A 137 -21.24 3.91 14.07
N HIS A 138 -22.25 3.60 13.25
CA HIS A 138 -23.43 2.88 13.69
C HIS A 138 -23.08 1.47 14.20
N LEU A 139 -22.32 0.70 13.41
CA LEU A 139 -21.87 -0.64 13.80
C LEU A 139 -21.04 -0.61 15.09
N LYS A 140 -20.12 0.36 15.23
CA LYS A 140 -19.37 0.56 16.48
C LYS A 140 -20.31 0.78 17.68
N GLY A 141 -21.37 1.56 17.51
CA GLY A 141 -22.35 1.84 18.55
C GLY A 141 -23.25 0.66 18.96
N LEU A 142 -23.22 -0.45 18.23
CA LEU A 142 -23.93 -1.69 18.63
C LEU A 142 -23.19 -2.49 19.70
N PHE A 143 -21.91 -2.19 19.94
CA PHE A 143 -21.11 -2.85 20.96
C PHE A 143 -21.25 -2.13 22.31
N PRO A 144 -21.23 -2.85 23.44
CA PRO A 144 -21.18 -2.25 24.76
C PRO A 144 -19.93 -1.36 24.96
N ASP A 145 -20.04 -0.32 25.79
CA ASP A 145 -18.96 0.67 26.01
C ASP A 145 -17.63 0.08 26.52
N TRP A 146 -17.65 -1.09 27.15
CA TRP A 146 -16.44 -1.76 27.63
C TRP A 146 -15.67 -2.50 26.52
N VAL A 147 -16.26 -2.63 25.33
CA VAL A 147 -15.65 -3.31 24.18
C VAL A 147 -14.84 -2.30 23.37
N ASP A 148 -13.55 -2.57 23.22
CA ASP A 148 -12.71 -1.83 22.27
C ASP A 148 -12.97 -2.32 20.84
N VAL A 149 -13.21 -1.38 19.92
CA VAL A 149 -13.55 -1.64 18.53
C VAL A 149 -12.59 -0.87 17.64
N THR A 150 -11.71 -1.61 16.95
CA THR A 150 -10.90 -1.07 15.86
C THR A 150 -11.67 -1.19 14.55
N ALA A 151 -11.95 -0.05 13.93
CA ALA A 151 -12.56 0.02 12.60
C ALA A 151 -11.65 0.79 11.65
N TYR A 152 -11.68 0.42 10.38
CA TYR A 152 -10.81 0.97 9.34
C TYR A 152 -11.40 0.75 7.95
N SER A 153 -11.04 1.64 7.04
CA SER A 153 -11.22 1.49 5.60
C SER A 153 -9.92 0.96 4.98
N ASN A 154 -10.05 0.02 4.04
CA ASN A 154 -8.92 -0.62 3.38
C ASN A 154 -8.96 -0.34 1.87
N PHE A 155 -8.09 0.55 1.41
CA PHE A 155 -7.96 0.91 0.00
C PHE A 155 -6.86 0.06 -0.63
N ARG A 156 -7.21 -0.75 -1.64
CA ARG A 156 -6.26 -1.64 -2.32
C ARG A 156 -6.29 -1.43 -3.82
N SER A 157 -5.12 -1.31 -4.41
CA SER A 157 -4.92 -1.25 -5.87
C SER A 157 -3.68 -2.02 -6.28
N SER A 158 -3.58 -2.35 -7.57
CA SER A 158 -2.49 -3.16 -8.11
C SER A 158 -1.98 -2.53 -9.40
N TYR A 159 -0.66 -2.50 -9.56
CA TYR A 159 0.04 -1.88 -10.66
C TYR A 159 1.08 -2.84 -11.21
N ILE A 160 1.33 -2.74 -12.51
CA ILE A 160 2.37 -3.46 -13.23
C ILE A 160 3.23 -2.40 -13.90
N PHE A 161 4.53 -2.44 -13.62
CA PHE A 161 5.51 -1.51 -14.16
C PHE A 161 6.63 -2.26 -14.87
#